data_AF-A0A1F1FG24-F1
#
_entry.id   AF-A0A1F1FG24-F1
#
_cell.length_a   1.000
_cell.length_b   1.000
_cell.length_c   1.000
_cell.angle_alpha   90.00
_cell.angle_beta   90.00
_cell.angle_gamma   90.00
#
_symmetry.space_group_name_H-M   'P 1'
#
loop_
_entity.id
_entity.type
_entity.pdbx_description
1 polymer ?
#
loop_
_entity_poly.entity_id
_entity_poly.type
_entity_poly.pdbx_seq_one_letter_code
_entity_poly.pdbx_strand_id
1 'polypeptide(L)'
;MSTFTVEAISAAEVVGTWRKLPITVQAAQLTGDAVHDHAVYQWIEDNTLGSFDPLKVLEGRVPAPANGVSIDPATGHFLVATAEGVMHAPQGWWIIRGVAGEFYACDPAVFTVTYERVPQFVGAENEAGKA
;
A
#
# COMPACT_ATOMS: atom_id res chain seq x y z
N MET A 1 25.79 -45.16 -24.39
CA MET A 1 25.19 -43.81 -24.41
C MET A 1 23.84 -43.92 -23.73
N SER A 2 23.74 -43.54 -22.45
CA SER A 2 22.45 -43.53 -21.73
C SER A 2 21.70 -42.27 -22.12
N THR A 3 20.57 -42.45 -22.80
CA THR A 3 19.59 -41.40 -23.04
C THR A 3 18.89 -41.07 -21.73
N PHE A 4 19.06 -39.85 -21.24
CA PHE A 4 18.25 -39.32 -20.14
C PHE A 4 16.93 -38.81 -20.73
N THR A 5 15.82 -39.39 -20.30
CA THR A 5 14.48 -38.89 -20.59
C THR A 5 14.17 -37.79 -19.59
N VAL A 6 13.88 -36.57 -20.07
CA VAL A 6 13.36 -35.49 -19.21
C VAL A 6 11.86 -35.68 -19.14
N GLU A 7 11.34 -36.05 -17.96
CA GLU A 7 9.89 -36.06 -17.73
C GLU A 7 9.39 -34.61 -17.61
N ALA A 8 8.36 -34.28 -18.38
CA ALA A 8 7.78 -32.94 -18.39
C ALA A 8 6.88 -32.77 -17.16
N ILE A 9 7.20 -31.79 -16.31
CA ILE A 9 6.37 -31.41 -15.17
C ILE A 9 5.07 -30.78 -15.67
N SER A 10 3.93 -31.24 -15.14
CA SER A 10 2.59 -30.77 -15.52
C SER A 10 2.12 -29.58 -14.68
N ALA A 11 1.17 -28.81 -15.20
CA ALA A 11 0.56 -27.70 -14.46
C ALA A 11 -0.09 -28.15 -13.13
N ALA A 12 -0.67 -29.36 -13.09
CA ALA A 12 -1.31 -29.92 -11.91
C ALA A 12 -0.33 -30.23 -10.77
N GLU A 13 0.95 -30.46 -11.09
CA GLU A 13 2.00 -30.71 -10.10
C GLU A 13 2.57 -29.41 -9.51
N VAL A 14 2.41 -28.27 -10.19
CA VAL A 14 2.96 -26.97 -9.75
C VAL A 14 1.90 -25.97 -9.28
N VAL A 15 0.62 -26.16 -9.64
CA VAL A 15 -0.48 -25.25 -9.26
C VAL A 15 -1.32 -25.86 -8.14
N GLY A 16 -1.28 -25.22 -6.96
CA GLY A 16 -2.17 -25.51 -5.83
C GLY A 16 -3.23 -24.44 -5.62
N THR A 17 -4.33 -24.78 -4.96
CA THR A 17 -5.31 -23.80 -4.48
C THR A 17 -4.98 -23.40 -3.05
N TRP A 18 -4.86 -22.09 -2.80
CA TRP A 18 -4.49 -21.53 -1.51
C TRP A 18 -5.53 -20.50 -1.06
N ARG A 19 -5.75 -20.39 0.26
CA ARG A 19 -6.56 -19.31 0.86
C ARG A 19 -5.65 -18.26 1.48
N LYS A 20 -6.01 -16.99 1.34
CA LYS A 20 -5.35 -15.90 2.07
C LYS A 20 -5.64 -16.05 3.56
N LEU A 21 -4.63 -15.83 4.42
CA LEU A 21 -4.85 -15.77 5.86
C LEU A 21 -5.70 -14.55 6.24
N PRO A 22 -6.47 -14.61 7.34
CA PRO A 22 -7.17 -13.43 7.84
C PRO A 22 -6.14 -12.39 8.31
N ILE A 23 -6.23 -11.17 7.79
CA ILE A 23 -5.31 -10.07 8.10
C ILE A 23 -6.08 -8.77 8.31
N THR A 24 -5.55 -7.92 9.18
CA THR A 24 -5.99 -6.53 9.35
C THR A 24 -4.92 -5.60 8.82
N VAL A 25 -5.32 -4.56 8.12
CA VAL A 25 -4.42 -3.54 7.55
C VAL A 25 -4.82 -2.15 8.05
N GLN A 26 -3.88 -1.21 7.96
CA GLN A 26 -4.18 0.22 8.11
C GLN A 26 -4.41 0.81 6.72
N ALA A 27 -5.41 1.67 6.57
CA ALA A 27 -5.67 2.32 5.30
C ALA A 27 -6.27 3.72 5.48
N ALA A 28 -5.94 4.62 4.56
CA ALA A 28 -6.50 5.95 4.48
C ALA A 28 -6.89 6.27 3.04
N GLN A 29 -8.06 6.89 2.84
CA GLN A 29 -8.49 7.35 1.53
C GLN A 29 -7.93 8.75 1.27
N LEU A 30 -7.47 9.00 0.05
CA LEU A 30 -7.17 10.34 -0.47
C LEU A 30 -8.48 11.01 -0.84
N THR A 31 -8.88 12.02 -0.09
CA THR A 31 -10.21 12.63 -0.20
C THR A 31 -10.22 13.85 -1.12
N GLY A 32 -9.06 14.47 -1.36
CA GLY A 32 -8.92 15.78 -1.98
C GLY A 32 -9.02 16.93 -0.98
N ASP A 33 -9.32 16.67 0.29
CA ASP A 33 -9.15 17.67 1.35
C ASP A 33 -7.66 17.82 1.69
N ALA A 34 -7.14 19.04 1.59
CA ALA A 34 -5.70 19.28 1.71
C ALA A 34 -5.14 18.96 3.10
N VAL A 35 -5.91 19.17 4.17
CA VAL A 35 -5.46 18.91 5.54
C VAL A 35 -5.44 17.41 5.81
N HIS A 36 -6.51 16.71 5.42
CA HIS A 36 -6.59 15.26 5.53
C HIS A 36 -5.53 14.57 4.68
N ASP A 37 -5.43 14.92 3.39
CA ASP A 37 -4.47 14.29 2.49
C ASP A 37 -3.02 14.61 2.91
N HIS A 38 -2.74 15.79 3.47
CA HIS A 38 -1.43 16.07 4.08
C HIS A 38 -1.11 15.14 5.26
N ALA A 39 -2.09 14.83 6.11
CA ALA A 39 -1.92 13.84 7.19
C ALA A 39 -1.66 12.43 6.63
N VAL A 40 -2.29 12.06 5.51
CA VAL A 40 -1.98 10.80 4.81
C VAL A 40 -0.55 10.81 4.28
N TYR A 41 -0.09 11.93 3.71
CA TYR A 41 1.29 12.09 3.25
C TYR A 41 2.29 11.87 4.38
N GLN A 42 2.12 12.60 5.49
CA GLN A 42 2.98 12.48 6.68
C GLN A 42 2.97 11.06 7.25
N TRP A 43 1.81 10.40 7.26
CA TRP A 43 1.72 9.01 7.70
C TRP A 43 2.61 8.08 6.87
N ILE A 44 2.67 8.25 5.54
CA ILE A 44 3.56 7.46 4.68
C ILE A 44 5.01 7.88 4.92
N GLU A 45 5.30 9.18 4.92
CA GLU A 45 6.64 9.75 5.09
C GLU A 45 7.30 9.26 6.39
N ASP A 46 6.58 9.32 7.51
CA ASP A 46 7.05 8.91 8.84
C ASP A 46 7.29 7.40 8.97
N ASN A 47 6.72 6.59 8.07
CA ASN A 47 6.80 5.13 8.11
C ASN A 47 7.60 4.54 6.93
N THR A 48 8.27 5.38 6.14
CA THR A 48 9.08 4.98 4.98
C THR A 48 10.44 5.68 5.02
N LEU A 49 11.23 5.58 3.95
CA LEU A 49 12.46 6.36 3.75
C LEU A 49 12.19 7.86 3.51
N GLY A 50 10.93 8.27 3.56
CA GLY A 50 10.49 9.64 3.47
C GLY A 50 10.24 10.12 2.04
N SER A 51 10.35 11.43 1.85
CA SER A 51 10.12 12.07 0.56
C SER A 51 11.25 11.81 -0.45
N PHE A 52 10.91 11.60 -1.72
CA PHE A 52 11.88 11.49 -2.81
C PHE A 52 11.69 12.58 -3.89
N ASP A 53 12.67 12.73 -4.79
CA ASP A 53 12.60 13.67 -5.91
C ASP A 53 11.75 13.05 -7.05
N PRO A 54 10.49 13.48 -7.25
CA PRO A 54 9.57 12.82 -8.17
C PRO A 54 10.03 12.96 -9.63
N LEU A 55 10.62 14.10 -10.00
CA LEU A 55 11.03 14.35 -11.39
C LEU A 55 12.18 13.43 -11.79
N LYS A 56 13.20 13.30 -10.95
CA LYS A 56 14.33 12.41 -11.27
C LYS A 56 13.90 10.96 -11.39
N VAL A 57 12.94 10.52 -10.57
CA VAL A 57 12.42 9.15 -10.63
C VAL A 57 11.56 8.95 -11.88
N LEU A 58 10.59 9.84 -12.15
CA LEU A 58 9.69 9.72 -13.30
C LEU A 58 10.40 9.86 -14.65
N GLU A 59 11.46 10.67 -14.73
CA GLU A 59 12.30 10.81 -15.94
C GLU A 59 13.33 9.68 -16.08
N GLY A 60 13.38 8.72 -15.14
CA GLY A 60 14.35 7.62 -15.13
C GLY A 60 15.80 8.06 -14.91
N ARG A 61 16.02 9.27 -14.37
CA ARG A 61 17.37 9.78 -14.05
C ARG A 61 17.95 9.09 -12.81
N VAL A 62 17.09 8.63 -11.90
CA VAL A 62 17.43 7.80 -10.74
C VAL A 62 16.39 6.69 -10.59
N PRO A 63 16.74 5.52 -10.03
CA PRO A 63 15.75 4.49 -9.72
C PRO A 63 14.78 4.97 -8.64
N ALA A 64 13.57 4.41 -8.62
CA ALA A 64 12.66 4.58 -7.50
C ALA A 64 13.30 4.05 -6.20
N PRO A 65 13.11 4.71 -5.05
CA PRO A 65 13.55 4.16 -3.78
C PRO A 65 12.74 2.90 -3.43
N ALA A 66 13.23 2.11 -2.47
CA ALA A 66 12.56 0.88 -2.04
C ALA A 66 11.18 1.12 -1.41
N ASN A 67 11.00 2.28 -0.77
CA ASN A 67 9.73 2.84 -0.33
C ASN A 67 9.87 4.35 -0.14
N GLY A 68 8.75 5.05 -0.03
CA GLY A 68 8.71 6.51 0.10
C GLY A 68 7.44 7.09 -0.51
N VAL A 69 7.28 8.40 -0.36
CA VAL A 69 6.15 9.14 -0.93
C VAL A 69 6.63 10.43 -1.59
N SER A 70 6.01 10.81 -2.69
CA SER A 70 6.16 12.14 -3.29
C SER A 70 4.84 12.57 -3.93
N ILE A 71 4.78 13.78 -4.47
CA ILE A 71 3.67 14.24 -5.30
C ILE A 71 4.15 14.39 -6.73
N ASP A 72 3.38 13.87 -7.67
CA ASP A 72 3.60 14.09 -9.09
C ASP A 72 3.32 15.58 -9.41
N PRO A 73 4.32 16.36 -9.84
CA PRO A 73 4.13 17.77 -10.13
C PRO A 73 3.22 18.03 -11.35
N ALA A 74 3.02 17.04 -12.23
CA ALA A 74 2.18 17.18 -13.41
C ALA A 74 0.69 16.94 -13.12
N THR A 75 0.38 16.02 -12.19
CA THR A 75 -0.99 15.56 -11.94
C THR A 75 -1.50 15.86 -10.53
N GLY A 76 -0.60 16.14 -9.59
CA GLY A 76 -0.92 16.23 -8.17
C GLY A 76 -1.19 14.87 -7.50
N HIS A 77 -1.03 13.76 -8.22
CA HIS A 77 -1.22 12.43 -7.65
C HIS A 77 -0.16 12.14 -6.59
N PHE A 78 -0.54 11.36 -5.59
CA PHE A 78 0.43 10.75 -4.69
C PHE A 78 1.24 9.72 -5.47
N LEU A 79 2.55 9.76 -5.30
CA LEU A 79 3.49 8.78 -5.81
C LEU A 79 3.97 7.95 -4.64
N VAL A 80 3.58 6.67 -4.60
CA VAL A 80 4.00 5.74 -3.55
C VAL A 80 5.05 4.82 -4.15
N ALA A 81 6.28 4.89 -3.64
CA ALA A 81 7.31 3.96 -4.06
C ALA A 81 7.08 2.59 -3.40
N THR A 82 7.04 1.54 -4.22
CA THR A 82 6.87 0.13 -3.82
C THR A 82 8.01 -0.72 -4.36
N ALA A 83 8.04 -2.02 -4.02
CA ALA A 83 9.04 -2.95 -4.52
C ALA A 83 8.98 -3.15 -6.05
N GLU A 84 7.81 -2.89 -6.65
CA GLU A 84 7.52 -3.00 -8.07
C GLU A 84 7.77 -1.69 -8.84
N GLY A 85 8.08 -0.59 -8.13
CA GLY A 85 8.27 0.75 -8.68
C GLY A 85 7.31 1.78 -8.09
N VAL A 86 7.13 2.91 -8.76
CA VAL A 86 6.23 3.97 -8.28
C VAL A 86 4.79 3.68 -8.70
N MET A 87 3.88 3.64 -7.73
CA MET A 87 2.44 3.61 -7.95
C MET A 87 1.85 5.02 -7.87
N HIS A 88 0.99 5.37 -8.83
CA HIS A 88 0.21 6.60 -8.78
C HIS A 88 -1.09 6.37 -8.01
N ALA A 89 -1.39 7.25 -7.07
CA ALA A 89 -2.64 7.29 -6.33
C ALA A 89 -3.34 8.63 -6.59
N PRO A 90 -4.29 8.67 -7.55
CA PRO A 90 -5.13 9.86 -7.75
C PRO A 90 -6.09 10.05 -6.57
N GLN A 91 -6.75 11.22 -6.54
CA GLN A 91 -7.82 11.49 -5.59
C GLN A 91 -8.89 10.39 -5.62
N GLY A 92 -9.39 10.02 -4.44
CA GLY A 92 -10.39 8.98 -4.21
C GLY A 92 -9.77 7.62 -3.90
N TRP A 93 -8.50 7.38 -4.25
CA TRP A 93 -7.82 6.10 -4.03
C TRP A 93 -7.43 5.89 -2.58
N TRP A 94 -7.20 4.63 -2.22
CA TRP A 94 -6.77 4.24 -0.89
C TRP A 94 -5.26 4.05 -0.85
N ILE A 95 -4.64 4.53 0.21
CA ILE A 95 -3.29 4.15 0.61
C ILE A 95 -3.43 3.08 1.69
N ILE A 96 -2.84 1.91 1.44
CA ILE A 96 -2.84 0.79 2.38
C ILE A 96 -1.42 0.59 2.91
N ARG A 97 -1.30 0.39 4.22
CA ARG A 97 -0.12 -0.21 4.84
C ARG A 97 -0.38 -1.69 5.08
N GLY A 98 0.34 -2.52 4.34
CA GLY A 98 0.24 -3.97 4.40
C GLY A 98 0.92 -4.57 5.62
N VAL A 99 0.95 -5.91 5.66
CA VAL A 99 1.31 -6.68 6.86
C VAL A 99 2.80 -6.67 7.19
N ALA A 100 3.66 -6.42 6.19
CA ALA A 100 5.10 -6.25 6.38
C ALA A 100 5.49 -4.76 6.49
N GLY A 101 4.49 -3.86 6.61
CA GLY A 101 4.69 -2.42 6.70
C GLY A 101 4.85 -1.72 5.36
N GLU A 102 4.70 -2.43 4.24
CA GLU A 102 4.74 -1.89 2.89
C GLU A 102 3.54 -0.96 2.62
N PHE A 103 3.78 0.13 1.90
CA PHE A 103 2.72 1.03 1.46
C PHE A 103 2.42 0.82 -0.02
N TYR A 104 1.14 0.83 -0.40
CA TYR A 104 0.72 0.77 -1.79
C TYR A 104 -0.62 1.46 -2.01
N ALA A 105 -0.83 1.92 -3.25
CA ALA A 105 -2.09 2.48 -3.70
C ALA A 105 -3.08 1.36 -4.04
N CYS A 106 -4.36 1.57 -3.75
CA CYS A 106 -5.42 0.62 -4.03
C CYS A 106 -6.61 1.34 -4.66
N ASP A 107 -7.07 0.78 -5.79
CA ASP A 107 -8.26 1.25 -6.47
C ASP A 107 -9.48 1.17 -5.54
N PRO A 108 -10.37 2.18 -5.51
CA PRO A 108 -11.52 2.20 -4.61
C PRO A 108 -12.46 1.01 -4.77
N ALA A 109 -12.71 0.57 -6.00
CA ALA A 109 -13.59 -0.56 -6.27
C ALA A 109 -12.98 -1.86 -5.76
N VAL A 110 -11.66 -2.03 -5.88
CA VAL A 110 -10.93 -3.17 -5.30
C VAL A 110 -10.95 -3.10 -3.77
N PHE A 111 -10.73 -1.92 -3.20
CA PHE A 111 -10.73 -1.73 -1.75
C PHE A 111 -12.07 -2.14 -1.13
N THR A 112 -13.18 -1.63 -1.68
CA THR A 112 -14.53 -1.85 -1.15
C THR A 112 -14.97 -3.31 -1.14
N VAL A 113 -14.51 -4.13 -2.11
CA VAL A 113 -14.85 -5.56 -2.15
C VAL A 113 -13.88 -6.44 -1.35
N THR A 114 -12.73 -5.88 -0.94
CA THR A 114 -11.66 -6.64 -0.26
C THR A 114 -11.61 -6.37 1.24
N TYR A 115 -11.96 -5.17 1.68
CA TYR A 115 -11.78 -4.72 3.05
C TYR A 115 -13.07 -4.22 3.67
N GLU A 116 -13.23 -4.49 4.96
CA GLU A 116 -14.25 -3.89 5.81
C GLU A 116 -13.60 -3.17 6.99
N ARG A 117 -14.31 -2.17 7.52
CA ARG A 117 -13.81 -1.41 8.66
C ARG A 117 -13.98 -2.24 9.94
N VAL A 118 -12.89 -2.41 10.69
CA VAL A 118 -12.96 -3.05 12.01
C VAL A 118 -13.51 -2.06 13.06
N PRO A 119 -14.34 -2.51 14.02
CA PRO A 119 -14.80 -1.67 15.12
C PRO A 119 -13.62 -1.17 15.97
N GLN A 120 -13.61 0.14 16.27
CA GLN A 120 -12.69 0.68 17.28
C GLN A 120 -13.34 0.49 18.66
N PHE A 121 -12.69 -0.28 19.54
CA PHE A 121 -13.10 -0.36 20.94
C PHE A 121 -12.60 0.91 21.65
N VAL A 122 -13.50 1.83 21.96
CA VAL A 122 -13.23 2.90 22.92
C VAL A 122 -13.38 2.29 24.30
N GLY A 123 -12.30 2.21 25.07
CA GLY A 123 -12.36 1.77 26.47
C GLY A 123 -13.31 2.67 27.25
N ALA A 124 -14.15 2.08 28.11
CA ALA A 124 -15.06 2.83 28.97
C ALA A 124 -14.28 3.93 29.71
N GLU A 125 -14.72 5.18 29.57
CA GLU A 125 -14.23 6.28 30.38
C GLU A 125 -14.43 5.90 31.86
N ASN A 126 -13.35 5.89 32.65
CA ASN A 126 -13.48 5.78 34.10
C ASN A 126 -14.18 7.05 34.60
N GLU A 127 -15.46 6.94 34.99
CA GLU A 127 -16.19 7.94 35.78
C GLU A 127 -15.61 8.06 37.21
N ALA A 128 -14.31 8.34 37.33
CA ALA A 128 -13.66 8.67 38.60
C ALA A 128 -13.48 10.18 38.70
N GLY A 129 -14.60 10.89 38.89
CA GLY A 129 -14.59 12.35 38.95
C GLY A 129 -15.86 12.94 39.56
N LYS A 130 -16.43 12.28 40.58
CA LYS A 130 -17.45 12.88 41.44
C LYS A 130 -17.20 12.49 42.89
N ALA A 131 -16.39 13.29 43.57
CA ALA A 131 -16.34 13.42 45.02
C ALA A 131 -16.43 14.91 45.34
#